data_AF-A0A1J4N537-F1
#
_entry.id   AF-A0A1J4N537-F1
#
_cell.length_a   1.000
_cell.length_b   1.000
_cell.length_c   1.000
_cell.angle_alpha   90.00
_cell.angle_beta   90.00
_cell.angle_gamma   90.00
#
_symmetry.space_group_name_H-M   'P 1'
#
loop_
_entity.id
_entity.type
_entity.pdbx_description
1 polymer ?
#
loop_
_entity_poly.entity_id
_entity_poly.type
_entity_poly.pdbx_seq_one_letter_code
_entity_poly.pdbx_strand_id
1 'polypeptide(L)'
;MASQKDIDRRIQAYYGRSGWDEAARLTGRSAQGRLEFERTQELILERIRTGSRIADVGGATGVHAEALAGAGHHVTLIDPVAEQDLSNHLLGIGRQP
;
A
#
# COMPACT_ATOMS: atom_id res chain seq x y z
N MET A 1 13.21 1.58 -27.10
CA MET A 1 12.51 1.37 -25.82
C MET A 1 13.15 2.28 -24.77
N ALA A 2 12.38 2.87 -23.86
CA ALA A 2 12.95 3.65 -22.76
C ALA A 2 13.78 2.71 -21.86
N SER A 3 14.90 3.19 -21.31
CA SER A 3 15.67 2.39 -20.35
C SER A 3 14.92 2.30 -19.02
N GLN A 4 15.20 1.29 -18.19
CA GLN A 4 14.63 1.18 -16.83
C GLN A 4 14.87 2.47 -16.05
N LYS A 5 16.07 3.06 -16.16
CA LYS A 5 16.45 4.31 -15.51
C LYS A 5 15.61 5.52 -15.97
N ASP A 6 15.12 5.51 -17.20
CA ASP A 6 14.24 6.57 -17.71
C ASP A 6 12.80 6.40 -17.21
N ILE A 7 12.35 5.14 -17.04
CA ILE A 7 11.05 4.82 -16.45
C ILE A 7 11.05 5.22 -14.98
N ASP A 8 12.07 4.83 -14.21
CA ASP A 8 12.19 5.16 -12.79
C ASP A 8 12.13 6.68 -12.58
N ARG A 9 12.90 7.45 -13.38
CA ARG A 9 12.90 8.92 -13.29
C ARG A 9 11.53 9.53 -13.57
N ARG A 10 10.77 8.97 -14.51
CA ARG A 10 9.41 9.44 -14.84
C ARG A 10 8.42 9.13 -13.72
N ILE A 11 8.53 7.94 -13.11
CA ILE A 11 7.70 7.55 -11.96
C ILE A 11 7.96 8.49 -10.78
N GLN A 12 9.24 8.72 -10.41
CA GLN A 12 9.60 9.67 -9.35
C GLN A 12 9.09 11.08 -9.64
N ALA A 13 9.21 11.55 -10.90
CA ALA A 13 8.77 12.89 -11.24
C ALA A 13 7.25 13.07 -11.16
N TYR A 14 6.47 12.04 -11.50
CA TYR A 14 5.02 12.09 -11.50
C TYR A 14 4.43 11.96 -10.08
N TYR A 15 4.92 10.98 -9.31
CA TYR A 15 4.41 10.65 -7.98
C TYR A 15 5.14 11.38 -6.84
N GLY A 16 6.41 11.76 -7.00
CA GLY A 16 7.20 12.46 -5.97
C GLY A 16 7.04 13.99 -5.95
N ARG A 17 6.55 14.62 -7.02
CA ARG A 17 6.32 16.09 -7.08
C ARG A 17 4.88 16.51 -6.78
N SER A 18 3.97 15.56 -6.80
CA SER A 18 2.55 15.81 -6.60
C SER A 18 2.26 15.42 -5.17
N GLY A 19 1.79 16.35 -4.34
CA GLY A 19 1.14 16.05 -3.06
C GLY A 19 -0.17 15.28 -3.28
N TRP A 20 -0.08 14.15 -3.99
CA TRP A 20 -1.15 13.24 -4.29
C TRP A 20 -1.38 12.43 -3.02
N ASP A 21 -2.18 13.04 -2.14
CA ASP A 21 -2.61 12.46 -0.89
C ASP A 21 -3.65 11.35 -1.20
N GLU A 22 -3.15 10.23 -1.73
CA GLU A 22 -3.90 9.00 -2.00
C GLU A 22 -4.65 8.56 -0.73
N ALA A 23 -4.03 8.77 0.43
CA ALA A 23 -4.65 8.56 1.73
C ALA A 23 -5.87 9.48 1.95
N ALA A 24 -5.79 10.78 1.67
CA ALA A 24 -6.95 11.69 1.75
C ALA A 24 -8.05 11.37 0.71
N ARG A 25 -7.69 10.77 -0.45
CA ARG A 25 -8.66 10.28 -1.43
C ARG A 25 -9.47 9.10 -0.89
N LEU A 26 -8.82 8.13 -0.24
CA LEU A 26 -9.47 6.92 0.29
C LEU A 26 -10.17 7.16 1.64
N THR A 27 -9.64 8.05 2.48
CA THR A 27 -10.11 8.24 3.86
C THR A 27 -11.00 9.48 4.08
N GLY A 28 -10.93 10.50 3.20
CA GLY A 28 -11.36 11.85 3.57
C GLY A 28 -12.38 12.59 2.69
N ARG A 29 -12.67 12.20 1.43
CA ARG A 29 -13.45 13.08 0.50
C ARG A 29 -14.76 12.53 -0.08
N SER A 30 -15.10 11.26 0.09
CA SER A 30 -16.43 10.76 -0.29
C SER A 30 -16.77 9.45 0.44
N ALA A 31 -18.05 9.21 0.71
CA ALA A 31 -18.54 7.92 1.23
C ALA A 31 -18.10 6.72 0.34
N GLN A 32 -17.79 7.00 -0.93
CA GLN A 32 -17.32 6.05 -1.91
C GLN A 32 -15.91 5.51 -1.62
N GLY A 33 -14.96 6.33 -1.15
CA GLY A 33 -13.59 5.86 -0.86
C GLY A 33 -13.54 4.83 0.28
N ARG A 34 -14.40 4.99 1.30
CA ARG A 34 -14.52 4.04 2.41
C ARG A 34 -15.16 2.72 1.98
N LEU A 35 -16.23 2.79 1.17
CA LEU A 35 -16.89 1.60 0.62
C LEU A 35 -15.95 0.81 -0.30
N GLU A 36 -15.18 1.50 -1.15
CA GLU A 36 -14.17 0.87 -2.02
C GLU A 36 -13.08 0.18 -1.20
N PHE A 37 -12.63 0.81 -0.12
CA PHE A 37 -11.66 0.21 0.80
C PHE A 37 -12.22 -1.06 1.47
N GLU A 38 -13.38 -0.96 2.10
CA GLU A 38 -14.02 -2.09 2.81
C GLU A 38 -14.29 -3.25 1.86
N ARG A 39 -14.82 -2.97 0.67
CA ARG A 39 -15.10 -4.00 -0.33
C ARG A 39 -13.83 -4.69 -0.83
N THR A 40 -12.76 -3.93 -1.03
CA THR A 40 -11.46 -4.49 -1.40
C THR A 40 -10.94 -5.44 -0.32
N GLN A 41 -10.99 -5.04 0.95
CA GLN A 41 -10.55 -5.89 2.07
C GLN A 41 -11.36 -7.18 2.15
N GLU A 42 -12.69 -7.09 2.08
CA GLU A 42 -13.59 -8.25 2.11
C GLU A 42 -13.23 -9.26 1.01
N LEU A 43 -13.10 -8.80 -0.24
CA LEU A 43 -12.80 -9.65 -1.38
C LEU A 43 -11.44 -10.35 -1.29
N ILE A 44 -10.44 -9.67 -0.73
CA ILE A 44 -9.11 -10.24 -0.50
C ILE A 44 -9.20 -11.33 0.56
N LEU A 45 -9.81 -11.03 1.71
CA LEU A 45 -9.91 -11.94 2.85
C LEU A 45 -10.70 -13.22 2.52
N GLU A 46 -11.72 -13.14 1.66
CA GLU A 46 -12.44 -14.32 1.14
C GLU A 46 -11.55 -15.28 0.34
N ARG A 47 -10.44 -14.79 -0.24
CA ARG A 47 -9.62 -15.52 -1.21
C ARG A 47 -8.30 -16.02 -0.65
N ILE A 48 -7.93 -15.60 0.54
CA ILE A 48 -6.65 -15.95 1.16
C ILE A 48 -6.87 -16.72 2.46
N ARG A 49 -5.83 -17.42 2.90
CA ARG A 49 -5.83 -18.10 4.20
C ARG A 49 -5.36 -17.14 5.29
N THR A 50 -5.86 -17.28 6.50
CA THR A 50 -5.32 -16.59 7.69
C THR A 50 -3.81 -16.84 7.81
N GLY A 51 -3.04 -15.81 8.17
CA GLY A 51 -1.57 -15.92 8.27
C GLY A 51 -0.82 -15.98 6.93
N SER A 52 -1.48 -15.67 5.81
CA SER A 52 -0.82 -15.58 4.50
C SER A 52 0.34 -14.56 4.49
N ARG A 53 1.35 -14.84 3.66
CA ARG A 53 2.40 -13.89 3.29
C ARG A 53 2.00 -13.15 2.02
N ILE A 54 1.99 -11.82 2.07
CA ILE A 54 1.41 -10.95 1.03
C ILE A 54 2.46 -9.93 0.61
N ALA A 55 2.58 -9.70 -0.70
CA ALA A 55 3.31 -8.56 -1.25
C ALA A 55 2.29 -7.53 -1.75
N ASP A 56 2.31 -6.33 -1.18
CA ASP A 56 1.52 -5.18 -1.61
C ASP A 56 2.39 -4.31 -2.53
N VAL A 57 2.10 -4.29 -3.84
CA VAL A 57 2.94 -3.63 -4.85
C VAL A 57 2.25 -2.37 -5.34
N GLY A 58 2.91 -1.22 -5.19
CA GLY A 58 2.34 0.09 -5.52
C GLY A 58 1.25 0.53 -4.54
N GLY A 59 1.31 0.07 -3.29
CA GLY A 59 0.35 0.40 -2.24
C GLY A 59 0.46 1.83 -1.69
N ALA A 60 1.41 2.64 -2.20
CA ALA A 60 1.69 4.00 -1.77
C ALA A 60 1.80 4.08 -0.24
N THR A 61 0.92 4.85 0.42
CA THR A 61 0.92 5.07 1.88
C THR A 61 0.60 3.83 2.70
N GLY A 62 0.26 2.68 2.08
CA GLY A 62 0.14 1.39 2.75
C GLY A 62 -1.20 1.13 3.44
N VAL A 63 -2.27 1.86 3.09
CA VAL A 63 -3.59 1.74 3.74
C VAL A 63 -4.14 0.30 3.71
N HIS A 64 -3.93 -0.42 2.61
CA HIS A 64 -4.33 -1.83 2.51
C HIS A 64 -3.35 -2.77 3.23
N ALA A 65 -2.05 -2.51 3.14
CA ALA A 65 -1.03 -3.27 3.85
C ALA A 65 -1.24 -3.26 5.37
N GLU A 66 -1.54 -2.09 5.94
CA GLU A 66 -1.81 -1.92 7.37
C GLU A 66 -3.05 -2.72 7.81
N ALA A 67 -4.13 -2.63 7.04
CA ALA A 67 -5.37 -3.35 7.34
C ALA A 67 -5.20 -4.87 7.30
N LEU A 68 -4.51 -5.39 6.28
CA LEU A 68 -4.21 -6.81 6.14
C LEU A 68 -3.25 -7.29 7.24
N ALA A 69 -2.26 -6.47 7.63
CA ALA A 69 -1.40 -6.79 8.76
C ALA A 69 -2.20 -6.85 10.07
N GLY A 70 -3.12 -5.91 10.30
CA GLY A 70 -4.05 -5.92 11.43
C GLY A 70 -4.96 -7.15 11.48
N ALA A 71 -5.29 -7.74 10.32
CA ALA A 71 -6.03 -9.00 10.21
C ALA A 71 -5.16 -10.26 10.45
N GLY A 72 -3.87 -10.11 10.78
CA GLY A 72 -2.96 -11.21 11.11
C GLY A 72 -2.18 -11.78 9.94
N HIS A 73 -2.04 -11.03 8.84
CA HIS A 73 -1.23 -11.42 7.69
C HIS A 73 0.18 -10.84 7.76
N HIS A 74 1.15 -11.50 7.12
CA HIS A 74 2.51 -11.00 6.99
C HIS A 74 2.63 -10.22 5.67
N VAL A 75 2.61 -8.90 5.73
CA VAL A 75 2.58 -8.04 4.54
C VAL A 75 3.93 -7.36 4.30
N THR A 76 4.37 -7.34 3.05
CA THR A 76 5.53 -6.57 2.58
C THR A 76 5.06 -5.56 1.54
N LEU A 77 5.21 -4.26 1.85
CA LEU A 77 4.92 -3.17 0.92
C LEU A 77 6.14 -2.95 0.01
N ILE A 78 5.88 -2.79 -1.29
CA ILE A 78 6.88 -2.51 -2.32
C ILE A 78 6.37 -1.34 -3.14
N ASP A 79 7.00 -0.17 -2.99
CA ASP A 79 6.69 1.01 -3.78
C ASP A 79 7.97 1.62 -4.35
N PRO A 80 8.02 1.96 -5.66
CA PRO A 80 9.19 2.60 -6.24
C PRO A 80 9.40 4.03 -5.72
N VAL A 81 8.37 4.71 -5.18
CA VAL A 81 8.44 6.10 -4.74
C VAL A 81 8.72 6.15 -3.23
N ALA A 82 9.96 6.47 -2.88
CA ALA A 82 10.46 6.37 -1.50
C ALA A 82 9.69 7.29 -0.53
N GLU A 83 9.17 8.43 -0.98
CA GLU A 83 8.37 9.34 -0.15
C GLU A 83 6.98 8.79 0.18
N GLN A 84 6.49 7.83 -0.59
CA GLN A 84 5.18 7.19 -0.37
C GLN A 84 5.30 5.94 0.49
N ASP A 85 6.49 5.33 0.51
CA ASP A 85 6.80 4.17 1.34
C ASP A 85 6.95 4.54 2.83
N LEU A 86 5.82 4.60 3.53
CA LEU A 86 5.79 4.75 4.99
C LEU A 86 6.22 3.46 5.73
N SER A 87 6.67 2.40 5.04
CA SER A 87 7.08 1.13 5.67
C SER A 87 8.31 1.25 6.58
N ASN A 88 9.02 2.39 6.57
CA ASN A 88 10.00 2.74 7.61
C ASN A 88 9.40 2.87 9.04
N HIS A 89 8.07 2.73 9.21
CA HIS A 89 7.42 2.56 10.52
C HIS A 89 6.76 1.19 10.76
N LEU A 90 6.75 0.27 9.79
CA LEU A 90 6.14 -1.07 9.96
C LEU A 90 7.17 -2.19 10.21
N LEU A 91 8.44 -1.85 10.46
CA LEU A 91 9.51 -2.78 10.86
C LEU A 91 9.31 -3.49 12.23
N GLY A 92 8.10 -3.48 12.81
CA GLY A 92 7.87 -3.91 14.20
C GLY A 92 6.77 -4.93 14.45
N ILE A 93 5.83 -5.18 13.53
CA ILE A 93 4.69 -6.09 13.81
C ILE A 93 4.95 -7.50 13.27
N GLY A 94 5.95 -8.12 13.89
CA GLY A 94 6.34 -9.50 13.58
C GLY A 94 7.47 -10.07 14.44
N ARG A 95 7.87 -9.39 15.54
CA ARG A 95 8.69 -10.05 16.56
C ARG A 95 7.81 -10.69 17.61
N GLN A 96 7.70 -12.01 17.56
CA GLN A 96 7.58 -12.86 18.76
C GLN A 96 8.16 -14.25 18.47
N PRO A 97 8.72 -14.93 19.49
CA PRO A 97 9.82 -14.53 20.38
C PRO A 97 11.21 -14.84 19.80
#